data_AF-A0A7C1WS75-F1
#
_entry.id   AF-A0A7C1WS75-F1
#
_cell.length_a   1.000
_cell.length_b   1.000
_cell.length_c   1.000
_cell.angle_alpha   90.00
_cell.angle_beta   90.00
_cell.angle_gamma   90.00
#
_symmetry.space_group_name_H-M   'P 1'
#
loop_
_entity.id
_entity.type
_entity.pdbx_description
1 polymer ?
#
loop_
_entity_poly.entity_id
_entity_poly.type
_entity_poly.pdbx_seq_one_letter_code
_entity_poly.pdbx_strand_id
1 'polypeptide(L)' 'MAKAVDPVCGMEVDTERTAYKVVYKGKVYYFCSSHCKRAFENDPEKYLELGPQGMPVL' A
#
# COMPACT_ATOMS: atom_id res chain seq x y z
N MET A 1 12.30 -10.75 7.88
CA MET A 1 11.86 -9.41 7.44
C MET A 1 11.26 -9.52 6.05
N ALA A 2 10.01 -9.96 5.98
CA ALA A 2 9.25 -9.86 4.72
C ALA A 2 8.91 -8.39 4.46
N LYS A 3 9.13 -7.92 3.23
CA LYS A 3 8.91 -6.52 2.85
C LYS A 3 7.82 -6.40 1.81
N ALA A 4 7.10 -5.28 1.84
CA ALA A 4 6.07 -4.92 0.86
C ALA A 4 6.23 -3.44 0.46
N VAL A 5 5.77 -3.09 -0.72
CA VAL A 5 5.77 -1.70 -1.18
C VAL A 5 4.43 -1.07 -0.82
N ASP A 6 4.46 0.08 -0.15
CA ASP A 6 3.29 0.90 0.11
C ASP A 6 2.69 1.38 -1.22
N PRO A 7 1.46 0.99 -1.59
CA PRO A 7 0.85 1.36 -2.87
C PRO A 7 0.63 2.87 -3.05
N VAL A 8 0.61 3.63 -1.95
CA VAL A 8 0.33 5.07 -1.96
C VAL A 8 1.60 5.88 -2.23
N CYS A 9 2.70 5.54 -1.57
CA CYS A 9 3.93 6.34 -1.61
C CYS A 9 5.16 5.62 -2.17
N GLY A 10 5.09 4.30 -2.36
CA GLY A 10 6.19 3.49 -2.89
C GLY A 10 7.27 3.15 -1.88
N MET A 11 7.08 3.53 -0.61
CA MET A 11 8.00 3.20 0.46
C MET A 11 7.99 1.70 0.73
N GLU A 12 9.18 1.11 0.86
CA GLU A 12 9.33 -0.26 1.32
C GLU A 12 9.03 -0.36 2.81
N VAL A 13 8.15 -1.29 3.18
CA VAL A 13 7.64 -1.48 4.54
C VAL A 13 7.94 -2.88 5.03
N ASP A 14 8.41 -2.99 6.27
CA ASP A 14 8.55 -4.27 6.96
C ASP A 14 7.17 -4.78 7.39
N THR A 15 6.71 -5.85 6.74
CA THR A 15 5.37 -6.44 6.95
C THR A 15 5.20 -7.09 8.31
N GLU A 16 6.31 -7.46 8.97
CA GLU A 16 6.30 -8.09 10.29
C GLU A 16 6.24 -7.03 11.40
N ARG A 17 6.59 -5.77 11.09
CA ARG A 17 6.67 -4.67 12.07
C ARG A 17 5.59 -3.60 11.92
N THR A 18 5.03 -3.42 10.73
CA THR A 18 4.00 -2.39 10.50
C THR A 18 2.65 -2.82 11.05
N ALA A 19 2.00 -1.93 11.81
CA ALA A 19 0.60 -2.08 12.21
C ALA A 19 -0.38 -1.64 11.12
N TYR A 20 0.10 -0.98 10.07
CA TYR A 20 -0.73 -0.38 9.03
C TYR A 20 -0.93 -1.36 7.88
N LYS A 21 -2.05 -2.06 7.89
CA LYS A 21 -2.45 -3.00 6.85
C LYS A 21 -3.94 -2.99 6.58
N VAL A 22 -4.33 -3.37 5.37
CA VAL A 22 -5.72 -3.47 4.90
C VAL A 22 -5.88 -4.74 4.09
N VAL A 23 -7.00 -5.44 4.27
CA VAL A 23 -7.41 -6.52 3.37
C VAL A 23 -8.35 -5.94 2.32
N TYR A 24 -7.98 -6.02 1.05
CA TYR A 24 -8.80 -5.55 -0.07
C TYR A 24 -8.77 -6.57 -1.20
N LYS A 25 -9.96 -6.96 -1.71
CA LYS A 25 -10.13 -8.01 -2.74
C LYS A 25 -9.35 -9.31 -2.43
N GLY A 26 -9.33 -9.72 -1.15
CA GLY A 26 -8.64 -10.93 -0.68
C GLY A 26 -7.11 -10.83 -0.58
N LYS A 27 -6.52 -9.66 -0.86
CA LYS A 27 -5.08 -9.40 -0.71
C LYS A 27 -4.82 -8.49 0.49
N VAL A 28 -3.71 -8.73 1.19
CA VAL A 28 -3.23 -7.86 2.28
C VAL A 28 -2.29 -6.81 1.69
N TYR A 29 -2.60 -5.54 1.94
CA TYR A 29 -1.77 -4.39 1.60
C TYR A 29 -1.16 -3.80 2.86
N TYR A 30 0.10 -3.36 2.78
CA TYR A 30 0.87 -2.82 3.90
C TYR A 30 1.27 -1.38 3.61
N PHE A 31 1.33 -0.56 4.66
CA PHE A 31 1.55 0.88 4.54
C PHE A 31 2.62 1.37 5.51
N CYS A 32 3.35 2.40 5.10
CA CYS A 32 4.39 3.02 5.90
C CYS A 32 3.82 3.85 7.06
N SER A 33 2.56 4.31 6.93
CA SER A 33 1.91 5.20 7.88
C SER A 33 0.39 5.00 7.90
N SER A 34 -0.24 5.48 8.98
CA SER A 34 -1.71 5.56 9.08
C SER A 34 -2.32 6.46 8.01
N HIS A 35 -1.59 7.50 7.56
CA HIS A 35 -2.01 8.38 6.48
C HIS A 35 -2.14 7.63 5.15
N CYS A 36 -1.11 6.87 4.75
CA CYS A 36 -1.14 6.07 3.52
C CYS A 36 -2.22 4.98 3.58
N LYS A 37 -2.36 4.30 4.73
CA LYS A 37 -3.46 3.37 4.95
C LYS A 37 -4.83 4.01 4.70
N ARG A 38 -5.10 5.18 5.31
CA ARG A 38 -6.38 5.87 5.18
C ARG A 38 -6.62 6.38 3.76
N ALA A 39 -5.57 6.84 3.08
CA ALA A 39 -5.66 7.24 1.68
C ALA A 39 -6.09 6.05 0.81
N PHE A 40 -5.46 4.89 0.98
CA PHE A 40 -5.83 3.66 0.29
C PHE A 40 -7.24 3.19 0.61
N GLU A 41 -7.70 3.26 1.86
CA GLU A 41 -9.07 2.88 2.22
C GLU A 41 -10.15 3.77 1.57
N ASN A 42 -9.83 5.04 1.28
CA ASN A 42 -10.77 5.96 0.63
C ASN A 42 -10.92 5.69 -0.88
N ASP A 43 -9.83 5.32 -1.56
CA ASP A 43 -9.82 5.12 -3.02
C ASP A 43 -8.78 4.06 -3.43
N PRO A 44 -9.01 2.78 -3.11
CA PRO A 44 -8.02 1.72 -3.33
C PRO A 44 -7.76 1.48 -4.82
N GLU A 45 -8.78 1.60 -5.67
CA GLU A 45 -8.62 1.37 -7.12
C GLU A 45 -7.65 2.37 -7.74
N LYS A 46 -7.74 3.66 -7.37
CA LYS A 46 -6.77 4.67 -7.80
C LYS A 46 -5.32 4.28 -7.53
N TYR A 47 -5.01 3.79 -6.33
CA TYR A 47 -3.63 3.41 -5.98
C TYR A 47 -3.20 2.08 -6.59
N LEU A 48 -4.16 1.20 -6.91
CA LEU A 48 -3.88 -0.07 -7.59
C LEU A 48 -3.72 0.09 -9.10
N GLU A 49 -4.36 1.09 -9.70
CA GLU A 49 -4.26 1.38 -11.14
C GLU A 49 -3.11 2.33 -11.48
N LEU A 50 -2.83 3.32 -10.62
CA LEU A 50 -1.84 4.37 -10.91
C LEU A 50 -0.54 4.24 -10.12
N GLY A 51 -0.50 3.36 -9.13
CA GLY A 51 0.66 3.11 -8.27
C GLY A 51 1.22 4.37 -7.58
N PRO A 52 2.38 4.25 -6.92
CA PRO A 52 3.09 5.40 -6.39
C PRO A 52 3.73 6.18 -7.56
N GLN A 53 3.10 7.30 -7.92
CA GLN A 53 3.58 8.30 -8.89
C GLN A 53 3.84 7.81 -10.32
N GLY A 54 2.90 7.08 -10.93
CA GLY A 54 2.98 6.83 -12.38
C GLY A 54 4.11 5.89 -12.80
N MET A 55 4.50 4.96 -11.92
CA MET A 55 5.22 3.78 -12.38
C MET A 55 4.21 2.89 -13.12
N PRO A 56 4.35 2.70 -14.44
CA PRO A 56 3.43 1.86 -15.20
C PRO A 56 3.44 0.46 -14.59
N VAL A 57 2.24 -0.07 -14.40
CA VAL A 57 2.05 -1.50 -14.16
C VAL A 57 2.59 -2.20 -15.41
N LEU A 58 3.75 -2.85 -15.30
CA LEU A 58 4.22 -3.80 -16.31
C LEU A 58 3.48 -5.14 -16.15
#